data_AF-A0A1W9P4V3-F1
#
_entry.id   AF-A0A1W9P4V3-F1
#
_cell.length_a   1.000
_cell.length_b   1.000
_cell.length_c   1.000
_cell.angle_alpha   90.00
_cell.angle_beta   90.00
_cell.angle_gamma   90.00
#
_symmetry.space_group_name_H-M   'P 1'
#
loop_
_entity.id
_entity.type
_entity.pdbx_description
1 polymer ?
#
loop_
_entity_poly.entity_id
_entity_poly.type
_entity_poly.pdbx_seq_one_letter_code
_entity_poly.pdbx_strand_id
1 'polypeptide(L)'
;MALKKTIETFISKNYYNLIVNFEHINYVSSAGWGVLIGKIRKIREHKGDIILVGMDKSVFSIYELMELNQIFKYKTSVQEALSSLGKQMLKIKETAIAKKTNEEKPILPQKQIIEQQKKVQEKLERLKEEIRFIISETPLIGINALISELSKEQHGGWKINRWQLKRLLKTMGLGTITKRLYYAFRKARGEI
;
A
#
# COMPACT_ATOMS: atom_id res chain seq x y z
N MET A 1 12.47 5.05 21.09
CA MET A 1 13.39 4.13 21.78
C MET A 1 12.89 2.67 21.83
N ALA A 2 11.58 2.41 21.96
CA ALA A 2 11.05 1.04 22.10
C ALA A 2 11.45 0.07 20.95
N LEU A 3 11.25 0.45 19.68
CA LEU A 3 11.54 -0.43 18.52
C LEU A 3 13.00 -0.91 18.49
N LYS A 4 13.96 0.00 18.70
CA LYS A 4 15.39 -0.30 18.71
C LYS A 4 15.72 -1.36 19.77
N LYS A 5 15.22 -1.19 20.99
CA LYS A 5 15.45 -2.10 22.11
C LYS A 5 14.83 -3.48 21.84
N THR A 6 13.64 -3.52 21.24
CA THR A 6 12.98 -4.77 20.85
C THR A 6 13.80 -5.55 19.82
N ILE A 7 14.29 -4.88 18.76
CA ILE A 7 15.13 -5.52 17.74
C ILE A 7 16.45 -6.00 18.36
N GLU A 8 17.07 -5.21 19.23
CA GLU A 8 18.29 -5.61 19.93
C GLU A 8 18.08 -6.83 20.82
N THR A 9 16.92 -6.94 21.47
CA THR A 9 16.54 -8.11 22.29
C THR A 9 16.35 -9.36 21.44
N PHE A 10 15.79 -9.25 20.24
CA PHE A 10 15.68 -10.39 19.33
C PHE A 10 17.05 -10.84 18.81
N ILE A 11 17.89 -9.88 18.43
CA ILE A 11 19.27 -10.14 18.00
C ILE A 11 20.08 -10.81 19.12
N SER A 12 19.98 -10.36 20.37
CA SER A 12 20.68 -10.99 21.50
C SER A 12 20.22 -12.43 21.78
N LYS A 13 19.01 -12.78 21.33
CA LYS A 13 18.44 -14.13 21.42
C LYS A 13 18.68 -14.97 20.16
N ASN A 14 19.53 -14.51 19.24
CA ASN A 14 19.82 -15.13 17.96
C ASN A 14 18.62 -15.27 17.00
N TYR A 15 17.63 -14.38 17.12
CA TYR A 15 16.55 -14.27 16.13
C TYR A 15 16.92 -13.22 15.07
N TYR A 16 17.25 -13.70 13.87
CA TYR A 16 17.69 -12.85 12.76
C TYR A 16 16.66 -12.75 11.62
N ASN A 17 15.63 -13.59 11.59
CA ASN A 17 14.52 -13.47 10.64
C ASN A 17 13.38 -12.69 11.27
N LEU A 18 13.14 -11.46 10.79
CA LEU A 18 12.13 -10.58 11.35
C LEU A 18 11.06 -10.25 10.30
N ILE A 19 9.80 -10.36 10.70
CA ILE A 19 8.65 -9.85 9.94
C ILE A 19 8.08 -8.67 10.72
N VAL A 20 7.96 -7.53 10.07
CA VAL A 20 7.45 -6.29 10.69
C VAL A 20 6.13 -5.92 10.02
N ASN A 21 5.04 -5.95 10.78
CA ASN A 21 3.70 -5.61 10.31
C ASN A 21 3.39 -4.12 10.50
N PHE A 22 2.95 -3.46 9.42
CA PHE A 22 2.59 -2.05 9.35
C PHE A 22 1.07 -1.82 9.25
N GLU A 23 0.23 -2.84 9.41
CA GLU A 23 -1.23 -2.78 9.15
C GLU A 23 -1.99 -1.69 9.91
N HIS A 24 -1.44 -1.22 11.03
CA HIS A 24 -2.00 -0.13 11.84
C HIS A 24 -1.06 1.08 11.94
N ILE A 25 -0.11 1.20 11.01
CA ILE A 25 0.88 2.26 10.94
C ILE A 25 0.58 3.12 9.71
N ASN A 26 0.25 4.39 9.95
CA ASN A 26 -0.05 5.38 8.90
C ASN A 26 1.10 6.37 8.67
N TYR A 27 2.14 6.35 9.51
CA TYR A 27 3.31 7.21 9.39
C TYR A 27 4.53 6.56 10.04
N VAL A 28 5.69 6.72 9.39
CA VAL A 28 6.99 6.30 9.90
C VAL A 28 7.95 7.47 9.78
N SER A 29 8.51 7.91 10.91
CA SER A 29 9.48 9.00 10.92
C SER A 29 10.85 8.57 10.39
N SER A 30 11.70 9.55 10.02
CA SER A 30 13.09 9.32 9.60
C SER A 30 13.88 8.48 10.61
N ALA A 31 13.68 8.72 11.90
CA ALA A 31 14.30 7.93 12.97
C ALA A 31 13.80 6.47 12.99
N GLY A 32 12.53 6.23 12.67
CA GLY A 32 11.96 4.87 12.58
C GLY A 32 12.62 4.06 11.46
N TRP A 33 12.72 4.64 10.26
CA TRP A 33 13.44 4.03 9.14
C TRP A 33 14.93 3.83 9.46
N GLY A 34 15.58 4.83 10.07
CA GLY A 34 16.99 4.76 10.47
C GLY A 34 17.29 3.60 11.43
N VAL A 35 16.37 3.26 12.33
CA VAL A 35 16.52 2.08 13.20
C VAL A 35 16.52 0.78 12.40
N LEU A 36 15.60 0.61 11.44
CA LEU A 36 15.53 -0.60 10.61
C LEU A 36 16.78 -0.70 9.71
N ILE A 37 17.15 0.38 9.02
CA ILE A 37 18.32 0.45 8.14
C ILE A 37 19.60 0.19 8.93
N GLY A 38 19.71 0.71 10.16
CA GLY A 38 20.85 0.47 11.02
C GLY A 38 20.99 -1.00 11.48
N LYS A 39 19.92 -1.80 11.42
CA LYS A 39 19.93 -3.20 11.91
C LYS A 39 19.96 -4.25 10.81
N ILE A 40 19.46 -3.94 9.61
CA ILE A 40 19.39 -4.92 8.50
C ILE A 40 20.76 -5.51 8.14
N ARG A 41 21.83 -4.70 8.18
CA ARG A 41 23.20 -5.18 7.90
C ARG A 41 23.62 -6.27 8.87
N LYS A 42 23.53 -6.00 10.18
CA LYS A 42 23.87 -6.96 11.24
C LYS A 42 23.02 -8.24 11.15
N ILE A 43 21.75 -8.10 10.81
CA ILE A 43 20.84 -9.24 10.62
C ILE A 43 21.28 -10.13 9.45
N ARG A 44 21.64 -9.53 8.31
CA ARG A 44 22.09 -10.25 7.11
C ARG A 44 23.46 -10.90 7.27
N GLU A 45 24.35 -10.32 8.07
CA GLU A 45 25.62 -10.96 8.47
C GLU A 45 25.37 -12.31 9.17
N HIS A 46 24.23 -12.47 9.84
CA HIS A 46 23.81 -13.70 10.50
C HIS A 46 22.84 -14.54 9.64
N LYS A 47 22.86 -14.35 8.31
CA LYS A 47 22.00 -15.05 7.33
C LYS A 47 20.50 -14.87 7.57
N GLY A 48 20.09 -13.82 8.28
CA GLY A 48 18.70 -13.45 8.45
C GLY A 48 18.25 -12.35 7.49
N ASP A 49 16.97 -11.97 7.54
CA ASP A 49 16.43 -10.86 6.77
C ASP A 49 15.30 -10.14 7.52
N ILE A 50 14.98 -8.91 7.09
CA ILE A 50 13.79 -8.19 7.56
C ILE A 50 12.81 -8.06 6.40
N ILE A 51 11.58 -8.54 6.61
CA ILE A 51 10.47 -8.44 5.66
C ILE A 51 9.40 -7.55 6.24
N LEU A 52 8.95 -6.58 5.45
CA LEU A 52 7.91 -5.64 5.82
C LEU A 52 6.58 -6.12 5.23
N VAL A 53 5.49 -6.04 5.99
CA VAL A 53 4.14 -6.42 5.54
C VAL A 53 3.10 -5.41 5.98
N GLY A 54 1.95 -5.39 5.31
CA GLY A 54 0.78 -4.64 5.75
C GLY A 54 0.93 -3.11 5.69
N MET A 55 1.76 -2.57 4.79
CA MET A 55 1.86 -1.11 4.65
C MET A 55 0.59 -0.53 4.03
N ASP A 56 0.08 0.55 4.62
CA ASP A 56 -0.95 1.35 3.99
C ASP A 56 -0.39 2.13 2.77
N LYS A 57 -1.28 2.80 2.02
CA LYS A 57 -0.88 3.54 0.80
C LYS A 57 0.11 4.68 1.09
N SER A 58 0.02 5.31 2.26
CA SER A 58 0.86 6.45 2.65
C SER A 58 2.28 5.98 2.95
N VAL A 59 2.41 4.97 3.81
CA VAL A 59 3.68 4.38 4.19
C VAL A 59 4.36 3.69 3.01
N PHE A 60 3.59 2.96 2.19
CA PHE A 60 4.12 2.30 0.98
C PHE A 60 4.67 3.32 -0.03
N SER A 61 3.99 4.46 -0.21
CA SER A 61 4.48 5.51 -1.12
C SER A 61 5.81 6.11 -0.66
N ILE A 62 5.99 6.30 0.66
CA ILE A 62 7.26 6.77 1.23
C ILE A 62 8.35 5.71 1.06
N TYR A 63 8.02 4.44 1.30
CA TYR A 63 8.91 3.30 1.10
C TYR A 63 9.43 3.22 -0.34
N GLU A 64 8.58 3.39 -1.35
CA GLU A 64 9.00 3.43 -2.75
C GLU A 64 9.81 4.69 -3.08
N LEU A 65 9.37 5.86 -2.60
CA LEU A 65 10.04 7.13 -2.85
C LEU A 65 11.49 7.14 -2.33
N MET A 66 11.72 6.50 -1.19
CA MET A 66 13.03 6.37 -0.57
C MET A 66 13.86 5.20 -1.13
N GLU A 67 13.36 4.50 -2.15
CA GLU A 67 13.97 3.30 -2.75
C GLU A 67 14.29 2.20 -1.72
N LEU A 68 13.50 2.13 -0.65
CA LEU A 68 13.69 1.14 0.42
C LEU A 68 13.44 -0.30 -0.07
N ASN A 69 12.85 -0.47 -1.24
CA ASN A 69 12.72 -1.76 -1.93
C ASN A 69 14.06 -2.39 -2.35
N GLN A 70 15.14 -1.59 -2.44
CA GLN A 70 16.49 -2.12 -2.63
C GLN A 70 17.09 -2.66 -1.32
N ILE A 71 16.56 -2.22 -0.18
CA ILE A 71 17.09 -2.52 1.15
C ILE A 71 16.25 -3.60 1.83
N PHE A 72 14.93 -3.47 1.82
CA PHE A 72 13.97 -4.35 2.47
C PHE A 72 13.06 -5.02 1.44
N LYS A 73 12.65 -6.23 1.76
CA LYS A 73 11.59 -6.90 0.99
C LYS A 73 10.24 -6.49 1.57
N TYR A 74 9.28 -6.24 0.69
CA TYR A 74 7.88 -6.07 1.06
C TYR A 74 7.06 -7.28 0.61
N LYS A 75 6.12 -7.71 1.45
CA LYS A 75 5.19 -8.81 1.18
C LYS A 75 3.78 -8.42 1.55
N THR A 76 2.79 -8.98 0.84
CA THR A 76 1.39 -8.58 1.00
C THR A 76 0.74 -9.19 2.24
N SER A 77 1.26 -10.32 2.71
CA SER A 77 0.78 -11.02 3.92
C SER A 77 1.93 -11.59 4.73
N VAL A 78 1.66 -11.84 6.02
CA VAL A 78 2.59 -12.53 6.92
C VAL A 78 2.90 -13.94 6.40
N GLN A 79 1.91 -14.65 5.87
CA GLN A 79 2.08 -15.99 5.28
C GLN A 79 3.02 -15.98 4.08
N GLU A 80 2.92 -14.98 3.20
CA GLU A 80 3.83 -14.81 2.06
C GLU A 80 5.26 -14.52 2.56
N ALA A 81 5.40 -13.67 3.59
CA ALA A 81 6.68 -13.37 4.21
C ALA A 81 7.34 -14.61 4.84
N LEU A 82 6.58 -15.38 5.61
CA LEU A 82 7.02 -16.65 6.21
C LEU A 82 7.48 -17.65 5.16
N SER A 83 6.72 -17.78 4.07
CA SER A 83 7.06 -18.68 2.97
C SER A 83 8.37 -18.27 2.29
N SER A 84 8.64 -16.97 2.18
CA SER A 84 9.85 -16.44 1.54
C SER A 84 11.12 -16.52 2.38
N LEU A 85 11.00 -16.67 3.71
CA LEU A 85 12.14 -16.80 4.63
C LEU A 85 12.74 -18.22 4.65
N GLY A 86 12.13 -19.17 3.95
CA GLY A 86 12.65 -20.53 3.82
C GLY A 86 12.44 -21.39 5.07
N LYS A 87 12.27 -22.70 4.85
CA LYS A 87 11.89 -23.73 5.83
C LYS A 87 12.97 -24.01 6.89
N GLN A 88 13.28 -23.05 7.75
CA GLN A 88 13.71 -23.39 9.11
C GLN A 88 12.64 -22.88 10.07
N MET A 89 11.57 -23.67 10.13
CA MET A 89 10.59 -23.63 11.19
C MET A 89 11.32 -24.01 12.48
N LEU A 90 11.94 -23.03 13.14
CA LEU A 90 12.17 -23.14 14.57
C LEU A 90 10.79 -23.40 15.16
N LYS A 91 10.58 -24.61 15.70
CA LYS A 91 9.47 -24.93 16.59
C LYS A 91 9.59 -24.01 17.81
N ILE A 92 9.23 -22.75 17.65
CA ILE A 92 8.97 -21.89 18.79
C ILE A 92 7.63 -22.40 19.30
N LYS A 93 7.70 -23.32 20.27
CA LYS A 93 6.59 -23.58 21.18
C LYS A 93 5.99 -22.24 21.51
N GLU A 94 4.70 -22.10 21.24
CA GLU A 94 3.82 -21.12 21.88
C GLU A 94 4.16 -21.14 23.38
N THR A 95 5.04 -20.24 23.80
CA THR A 95 5.42 -20.14 25.20
C THR A 95 5.09 -18.73 25.61
N ALA A 96 3.91 -18.66 26.21
CA ALA A 96 3.40 -17.62 27.09
C ALA A 96 2.88 -16.33 26.44
N ILE A 97 1.75 -16.45 25.70
CA ILE A 97 0.51 -15.74 26.05
C ILE A 97 -0.68 -16.68 25.75
N ALA A 98 -0.78 -17.77 26.49
CA ALA A 98 -2.00 -18.58 26.53
C ALA A 98 -2.37 -18.83 27.98
N LYS A 99 -3.48 -18.21 28.39
CA LYS A 99 -4.49 -18.65 29.36
C LYS A 99 -5.32 -17.40 29.68
N LYS A 100 -6.62 -17.28 29.45
CA LYS A 100 -7.73 -18.09 28.89
C LYS A 100 -8.73 -17.00 28.42
N THR A 101 -9.62 -17.19 27.45
CA THR A 101 -10.74 -18.14 27.49
C THR A 101 -11.28 -18.33 26.07
N ASN A 102 -11.60 -19.58 25.74
CA ASN A 102 -12.48 -19.93 24.63
C ASN A 102 -13.83 -19.23 24.83
N GLU A 103 -14.15 -18.27 23.97
CA GLU A 103 -15.52 -17.88 23.66
C GLU A 103 -15.61 -17.65 22.15
N GLU A 104 -16.33 -18.52 21.45
CA GLU A 104 -16.86 -18.18 20.14
C GLU A 104 -17.86 -17.02 20.29
N LYS A 105 -17.44 -15.79 19.96
CA LYS A 105 -18.19 -14.67 19.32
C LYS A 105 -17.68 -13.29 19.81
N PRO A 106 -17.90 -12.19 19.05
CA PRO A 106 -18.56 -12.09 17.75
C PRO A 106 -17.63 -11.52 16.67
N ILE A 107 -17.87 -11.97 15.45
CA ILE A 107 -17.64 -11.19 14.25
C ILE A 107 -18.27 -9.80 14.47
N LEU A 108 -17.47 -8.74 14.63
CA LEU A 108 -17.93 -7.39 14.28
C LEU A 108 -18.26 -7.48 12.77
N PRO A 109 -19.49 -7.15 12.33
CA PRO A 109 -20.09 -7.77 11.15
C PRO A 109 -19.13 -7.78 9.97
N GLN A 110 -18.75 -8.95 9.44
CA GLN A 110 -17.99 -9.08 8.18
C GLN A 110 -18.61 -8.18 7.09
N LYS A 111 -19.93 -7.96 7.16
CA LYS A 111 -20.66 -6.95 6.40
C LYS A 111 -20.07 -5.53 6.47
N GLN A 112 -19.70 -4.97 7.63
CA GLN A 112 -19.21 -3.59 7.73
C GLN A 112 -17.81 -3.39 7.11
N ILE A 113 -16.88 -4.34 7.28
CA ILE A 113 -15.54 -4.26 6.68
C ILE A 113 -15.62 -4.46 5.17
N ILE A 114 -16.41 -5.44 4.71
CA ILE A 114 -16.65 -5.68 3.28
C ILE A 114 -17.38 -4.49 2.66
N GLU A 115 -18.37 -3.91 3.33
CA GLU A 115 -19.13 -2.75 2.83
C GLU A 115 -18.28 -1.47 2.80
N GLN A 116 -17.38 -1.27 3.77
CA GLN A 116 -16.44 -0.16 3.74
C GLN A 116 -15.41 -0.30 2.61
N GLN A 117 -14.84 -1.49 2.41
CA GLN A 117 -13.93 -1.76 1.30
C GLN A 117 -14.65 -1.61 -0.06
N LYS A 118 -15.90 -2.09 -0.15
CA LYS A 118 -16.75 -1.96 -1.33
C LYS A 118 -17.09 -0.50 -1.63
N LYS A 119 -17.47 0.30 -0.62
CA LYS A 119 -17.70 1.75 -0.76
C LYS A 119 -16.45 2.51 -1.23
N VAL A 120 -15.27 2.13 -0.74
CA VAL A 120 -14.01 2.74 -1.17
C VAL A 120 -13.68 2.38 -2.63
N GLN A 121 -13.93 1.14 -3.03
CA GLN A 121 -13.72 0.69 -4.41
C GLN A 121 -14.72 1.34 -5.38
N GLU A 122 -16.00 1.42 -5.01
CA GLU A 122 -17.06 2.09 -5.77
C GLU A 122 -16.75 3.58 -5.95
N LYS A 123 -16.29 4.25 -4.90
CA LYS A 123 -15.86 5.65 -4.97
C LYS A 123 -14.68 5.84 -5.92
N LEU A 124 -13.74 4.90 -5.95
CA LEU A 124 -12.59 4.95 -6.86
C LEU A 124 -12.99 4.72 -8.32
N GLU A 125 -13.90 3.80 -8.58
CA GLU A 125 -14.38 3.54 -9.95
C GLU A 125 -15.19 4.72 -10.50
N ARG A 126 -16.07 5.33 -9.70
CA ARG A 126 -16.79 6.56 -10.09
C ARG A 126 -15.84 7.68 -10.51
N LEU A 127 -14.75 7.86 -9.75
CA LEU A 127 -13.75 8.84 -10.10
C LEU A 127 -13.05 8.52 -11.43
N LYS A 128 -12.74 7.24 -11.69
CA LYS A 128 -12.14 6.83 -12.96
C LYS A 128 -13.10 7.02 -14.13
N GLU A 129 -14.38 6.73 -13.95
CA GLU A 129 -15.43 6.95 -14.95
C GLU A 129 -15.54 8.43 -15.29
N GLU A 130 -15.52 9.29 -14.28
CA GLU A 130 -15.57 10.74 -14.49
C GLU A 130 -14.35 11.25 -15.28
N ILE A 131 -13.17 10.73 -14.95
CA ILE A 131 -11.95 11.08 -15.69
C ILE A 131 -12.01 10.59 -17.14
N ARG A 132 -12.58 9.39 -17.38
CA ARG A 132 -12.82 8.88 -18.74
C ARG A 132 -13.80 9.76 -19.50
N PHE A 133 -14.86 10.21 -18.85
CA PHE A 133 -15.86 11.09 -19.44
C PHE A 133 -15.26 12.43 -19.84
N ILE A 134 -14.59 13.14 -18.92
CA ILE A 134 -13.97 14.43 -19.24
C ILE A 134 -12.92 14.28 -20.36
N ILE A 135 -12.15 13.18 -20.37
CA ILE A 135 -11.18 12.91 -21.43
C ILE A 135 -11.85 12.60 -22.78
N SER A 136 -13.04 12.00 -22.80
CA SER A 136 -13.76 11.79 -24.06
C SER A 136 -14.27 13.09 -24.65
N GLU A 137 -14.77 14.00 -23.82
CA GLU A 137 -15.27 15.30 -24.26
C GLU A 137 -14.13 16.29 -24.58
N THR A 138 -13.03 16.22 -23.83
CA THR A 138 -11.89 17.15 -23.95
C THR A 138 -10.53 16.42 -23.96
N PRO A 139 -10.14 15.78 -25.07
CA PRO A 139 -8.98 14.87 -25.09
C PRO A 139 -7.63 15.56 -24.86
N LEU A 140 -7.55 16.85 -25.16
CA LEU A 140 -6.35 17.68 -25.02
C LEU A 140 -6.24 18.38 -23.66
N ILE A 141 -7.15 18.12 -22.73
CA ILE A 141 -7.20 18.81 -21.43
C ILE A 141 -5.88 18.68 -20.65
N GLY A 142 -5.37 19.82 -20.21
CA GLY A 142 -4.18 19.91 -19.36
C GLY A 142 -4.45 19.34 -17.96
N ILE A 143 -3.39 18.91 -17.26
CA ILE A 143 -3.52 18.29 -15.92
C ILE A 143 -4.22 19.22 -14.92
N ASN A 144 -3.87 20.50 -14.93
CA ASN A 144 -4.47 21.47 -13.99
C ASN A 144 -5.93 21.78 -14.34
N ALA A 145 -6.23 21.92 -15.64
CA ALA A 145 -7.61 22.10 -16.12
C ALA A 145 -8.48 20.89 -15.78
N LEU A 146 -7.95 19.67 -15.91
CA LEU A 146 -8.65 18.44 -15.55
C LEU A 146 -8.95 18.36 -14.04
N ILE A 147 -8.04 18.83 -13.17
CA ILE A 147 -8.31 18.91 -11.72
C ILE A 147 -9.42 19.92 -11.44
N SER A 148 -9.35 21.09 -12.08
CA SER A 148 -10.38 22.12 -11.94
C SER A 148 -11.74 21.59 -12.40
N GLU A 149 -11.79 20.85 -13.50
CA GLU A 149 -13.01 20.24 -14.03
C GLU A 149 -13.58 19.19 -13.07
N LEU A 150 -12.74 18.27 -12.58
CA LEU A 150 -13.14 17.25 -11.61
C LEU A 150 -13.65 17.84 -10.29
N SER A 151 -13.20 19.03 -9.92
CA SER A 151 -13.63 19.72 -8.70
C SER A 151 -15.00 20.39 -8.81
N LYS A 152 -15.55 20.52 -10.02
CA LYS A 152 -16.90 21.07 -10.22
C LYS A 152 -17.96 20.11 -9.71
N GLU A 153 -19.08 20.66 -9.25
CA GLU A 153 -20.20 19.86 -8.72
C GLU A 153 -20.80 18.91 -9.77
N GLN A 154 -20.80 19.32 -11.05
CA GLN A 154 -21.27 18.51 -12.17
C GLN A 154 -20.48 17.20 -12.36
N HIS A 155 -19.24 17.15 -11.87
CA HIS A 155 -18.35 15.99 -11.94
C HIS A 155 -18.17 15.33 -10.57
N GLY A 156 -18.98 15.67 -9.55
CA GLY A 156 -18.93 15.04 -8.23
C GLY A 156 -17.97 15.70 -7.22
N GLY A 157 -17.42 16.89 -7.52
CA GLY A 157 -16.71 17.71 -6.53
C GLY A 157 -15.42 17.08 -6.00
N TRP A 158 -14.68 16.35 -6.85
CA TRP A 158 -13.53 15.59 -6.41
C TRP A 158 -12.34 16.47 -6.04
N LYS A 159 -11.84 16.31 -4.82
CA LYS A 159 -10.61 16.95 -4.35
C LYS A 159 -9.42 16.03 -4.63
N ILE A 160 -8.66 16.32 -5.69
CA ILE A 160 -7.57 15.46 -6.16
C ILE A 160 -6.31 16.29 -6.43
N ASN A 161 -5.17 15.80 -5.96
CA ASN A 161 -3.86 16.39 -6.22
C ASN A 161 -3.33 15.99 -7.63
N ARG A 162 -2.51 16.86 -8.25
CA ARG A 162 -1.78 16.60 -9.51
C ARG A 162 -1.08 15.26 -9.54
N TRP A 163 -0.47 14.83 -8.43
CA TRP A 163 0.20 13.52 -8.33
C TRP A 163 -0.79 12.35 -8.35
N GLN A 164 -1.91 12.47 -7.62
CA GLN A 164 -2.97 11.45 -7.60
C GLN A 164 -3.60 11.30 -8.98
N LEU A 165 -3.89 12.41 -9.65
CA LEU A 165 -4.42 12.41 -11.01
C LEU A 165 -3.42 11.81 -12.01
N LYS A 166 -2.14 12.22 -11.98
CA LYS A 166 -1.10 11.63 -12.83
C LYS A 166 -0.97 10.12 -12.64
N ARG A 167 -0.99 9.64 -11.40
CA ARG A 167 -0.94 8.20 -11.10
C ARG A 167 -2.17 7.48 -11.64
N LEU A 168 -3.37 8.03 -11.43
CA LEU A 168 -4.61 7.44 -11.88
C LEU A 168 -4.67 7.36 -13.42
N LEU A 169 -4.29 8.44 -14.10
CA LEU A 169 -4.12 8.46 -15.56
C LEU A 169 -3.13 7.40 -16.03
N LYS A 170 -1.99 7.22 -15.35
CA LYS A 170 -1.02 6.16 -15.67
C LYS A 170 -1.63 4.77 -15.53
N THR A 171 -2.38 4.50 -14.46
CA THR A 171 -3.05 3.20 -14.24
C THR A 171 -4.14 2.91 -15.26
N MET A 172 -4.79 3.94 -15.81
CA MET A 172 -5.84 3.80 -16.82
C MET A 172 -5.28 3.77 -18.25
N GLY A 173 -3.97 3.85 -18.43
CA GLY A 173 -3.36 3.98 -19.75
C GLY A 173 -3.58 5.35 -20.41
N LEU A 174 -3.97 6.38 -19.66
CA LEU A 174 -4.29 7.74 -20.11
C LEU A 174 -3.21 8.77 -19.72
N GLY A 175 -2.00 8.30 -19.43
CA GLY A 175 -0.91 9.13 -18.88
C GLY A 175 -0.33 10.19 -19.83
N THR A 176 -0.57 10.08 -21.14
CA THR A 176 -0.08 11.03 -22.16
C THR A 176 -1.23 11.63 -22.95
N ILE A 177 -1.02 12.82 -23.52
CA ILE A 177 -2.01 13.47 -24.41
C ILE A 177 -2.38 12.55 -25.59
N THR A 178 -1.39 11.90 -26.20
CA THR A 178 -1.60 10.95 -27.31
C THR A 178 -2.52 9.78 -26.94
N LYS A 179 -2.33 9.20 -25.75
CA LYS A 179 -3.18 8.09 -25.28
C LYS A 179 -4.60 8.56 -24.95
N ARG A 180 -4.75 9.78 -24.43
CA ARG A 180 -6.05 10.41 -24.18
C ARG A 180 -6.81 10.69 -25.47
N LEU A 181 -6.11 11.20 -26.49
CA LEU A 181 -6.67 11.40 -27.83
C LEU A 181 -7.10 10.08 -28.48
N TYR A 182 -6.26 9.06 -28.42
CA TYR A 182 -6.59 7.73 -28.96
C TYR A 182 -7.79 7.10 -28.23
N TYR A 183 -7.86 7.24 -26.91
CA TYR A 183 -9.00 6.80 -26.12
C TYR A 183 -10.31 7.47 -26.56
N ALA A 184 -10.30 8.81 -26.69
CA ALA A 184 -11.48 9.54 -27.15
C ALA A 184 -11.91 9.16 -28.57
N PHE A 185 -10.95 8.99 -29.48
CA PHE A 185 -11.22 8.56 -30.86
C PHE A 185 -11.87 7.17 -30.92
N ARG A 186 -11.36 6.21 -30.13
CA ARG A 186 -11.93 4.85 -30.07
C ARG A 186 -13.34 4.83 -29.48
N LYS A 187 -13.58 5.64 -28.44
CA LYS A 187 -14.90 5.77 -27.82
C LYS A 187 -15.92 6.39 -28.79
N ALA A 188 -15.54 7.41 -29.56
CA ALA A 188 -16.40 8.01 -30.58
C ALA A 188 -16.78 7.03 -31.71
N ARG A 189 -15.94 6.01 -31.96
CA ARG A 189 -16.22 4.91 -32.91
C ARG A 189 -16.99 3.74 -32.30
N GLY A 190 -17.31 3.78 -31.02
CA GLY A 190 -18.02 2.71 -30.31
C GLY A 190 -17.18 1.46 -30.05
N GLU A 191 -15.85 1.55 -30.08
CA GLU A 191 -14.95 0.41 -29.87
C GLU A 191 -14.71 0.08 -28.38
N ILE A 192 -15.04 1.00 -27.47
CA ILE A 192 -14.83 0.93 -26.01
C ILE A 192 -15.84 1.81 -25.25
#